data_AF-A0A0P9JYJ8-F1
#
_entry.id   AF-A0A0P9JYJ8-F1
#
_cell.length_a   1.000
_cell.length_b   1.000
_cell.length_c   1.000
_cell.angle_alpha   90.00
_cell.angle_beta   90.00
_cell.angle_gamma   90.00
#
_symmetry.space_group_name_H-M   'P 1'
#
loop_
_entity.id
_entity.type
_entity.pdbx_description
1 polymer ?
#
loop_
_entity_poly.entity_id
_entity_poly.type
_entity_poly.pdbx_seq_one_letter_code
_entity_poly.pdbx_strand_id
1 'polypeptide(L)'
;MTFRWTFLALALSSAPLIASPNYGIAAKNNQDPVFIEKCDVYQQAQKEGDLETLKSFVDQVWFEGSKAKRAEQALLKKAARFEQRVSKAGNYIVIEKRLSDKTQDNFAEVLINWTNGDKFSSNDGCVFEKIKDSELWRIHL
;
A
#
# COMPACT_ATOMS: atom_id res chain seq x y z
N MET A 1 6.68 -42.55 -42.84
CA MET A 1 7.30 -41.31 -42.32
C MET A 1 6.60 -40.98 -41.02
N THR A 2 7.27 -41.10 -39.87
CA THR A 2 6.71 -40.85 -38.54
C THR A 2 7.26 -39.53 -37.98
N PHE A 3 6.42 -38.50 -37.91
CA PHE A 3 6.78 -37.21 -37.31
C PHE A 3 6.57 -37.28 -35.79
N ARG A 4 7.65 -37.24 -35.02
CA ARG A 4 7.61 -37.08 -33.57
C ARG A 4 7.52 -35.58 -33.25
N TRP A 5 6.45 -35.18 -32.57
CA TRP A 5 6.31 -33.86 -31.98
C TRP A 5 6.91 -33.88 -30.58
N THR A 6 8.03 -33.20 -30.39
CA THR A 6 8.61 -32.97 -29.06
C THR A 6 7.95 -31.70 -28.50
N PHE A 7 6.94 -31.88 -27.64
CA PHE A 7 6.43 -30.77 -26.83
C PHE A 7 7.45 -30.46 -25.74
N LEU A 8 8.18 -29.36 -25.91
CA LEU A 8 9.02 -28.80 -24.85
C LEU A 8 8.09 -28.02 -23.90
N ALA A 9 7.72 -28.63 -22.78
CA ALA A 9 6.99 -27.92 -21.72
C ALA A 9 7.96 -26.95 -21.02
N LEU A 10 7.86 -25.65 -21.33
CA LEU A 10 8.46 -24.61 -20.50
C LEU A 10 7.71 -24.56 -19.17
N ALA A 11 8.28 -25.18 -18.13
CA ALA A 11 7.84 -24.94 -16.76
C ALA A 11 8.29 -23.52 -16.37
N LEU A 12 7.37 -22.55 -16.42
CA LEU A 12 7.57 -21.27 -15.72
C LEU A 12 7.54 -21.56 -14.22
N SER A 13 8.72 -21.70 -13.62
CA SER A 13 8.86 -21.67 -12.17
C SER A 13 8.58 -20.25 -11.67
N SER A 14 7.33 -19.97 -11.30
CA SER A 14 7.00 -18.79 -10.50
C SER A 14 7.59 -19.00 -9.11
N ALA A 15 8.79 -18.48 -8.87
CA ALA A 15 9.30 -18.34 -7.51
C ALA A 15 8.31 -17.48 -6.72
N PRO A 16 7.86 -17.91 -5.52
CA PRO A 16 7.04 -17.05 -4.68
C PRO A 16 7.88 -15.84 -4.32
N LEU A 17 7.50 -14.67 -4.84
CA LEU A 17 7.94 -13.40 -4.28
C LEU A 17 7.51 -13.44 -2.82
N ILE A 18 8.47 -13.60 -1.90
CA ILE A 18 8.22 -13.41 -0.48
C ILE A 18 7.75 -11.97 -0.38
N ALA A 19 6.44 -11.78 -0.22
CA ALA A 19 5.86 -10.46 -0.14
C ALA A 19 6.55 -9.74 1.02
N SER A 20 7.19 -8.60 0.73
CA SER A 20 7.77 -7.75 1.78
C SER A 20 6.70 -7.52 2.86
N PRO A 21 7.03 -7.51 4.15
CA PRO A 21 6.04 -7.18 5.17
C PRO A 21 5.50 -5.75 4.97
N ASN A 22 4.32 -5.48 5.53
CA ASN A 22 3.65 -4.17 5.45
C ASN A 22 4.11 -3.20 6.55
N TYR A 23 4.57 -3.74 7.69
CA TYR A 23 5.35 -3.04 8.72
C TYR A 23 6.79 -3.53 8.68
N GLY A 24 7.76 -2.64 8.85
CA GLY A 24 9.16 -3.00 8.72
C GLY A 24 9.53 -3.31 7.26
N ILE A 25 9.02 -2.52 6.33
CA ILE A 25 9.26 -2.65 4.89
C ILE A 25 10.76 -2.48 4.63
N ALA A 26 11.36 -3.40 3.87
CA ALA A 26 12.73 -3.24 3.40
C ALA A 26 12.73 -2.44 2.09
N ALA A 27 13.48 -1.33 2.07
CA ALA A 27 13.58 -0.45 0.90
C ALA A 27 15.01 0.10 0.80
N LYS A 28 15.53 0.27 -0.41
CA LYS A 28 16.89 0.77 -0.63
C LYS A 28 17.04 2.24 -0.22
N ASN A 29 16.03 3.06 -0.49
CA ASN A 29 15.95 4.48 -0.15
C ASN A 29 14.49 4.93 -0.25
N ASN A 30 14.20 6.22 -0.03
CA ASN A 30 12.85 6.78 -0.10
C ASN A 30 12.23 6.87 -1.52
N GLN A 31 12.96 6.44 -2.56
CA GLN A 31 12.49 6.39 -3.95
C GLN A 31 12.25 4.94 -4.43
N ASP A 32 12.26 3.97 -3.52
CA ASP A 32 12.04 2.56 -3.85
C ASP A 32 10.57 2.32 -4.27
N PRO A 33 10.32 1.66 -5.43
CA PRO A 33 8.96 1.40 -5.91
C PRO A 33 8.11 0.56 -4.94
N VAL A 34 8.71 -0.13 -3.97
CA VAL A 34 7.96 -0.87 -2.95
C VAL A 34 6.93 0.03 -2.22
N PHE A 35 7.20 1.33 -2.06
CA PHE A 35 6.24 2.23 -1.41
C PHE A 35 4.96 2.43 -2.23
N ILE A 36 5.05 2.43 -3.56
CA ILE A 36 3.88 2.49 -4.44
C ILE A 36 3.06 1.21 -4.26
N GLU A 37 3.71 0.05 -4.33
CA GLU A 37 3.05 -1.25 -4.13
C GLU A 37 2.35 -1.32 -2.76
N LYS A 38 3.03 -0.85 -1.71
CA LYS A 38 2.49 -0.82 -0.35
C LYS A 38 1.37 0.18 -0.17
N CYS A 39 1.42 1.33 -0.85
CA CYS A 39 0.31 2.27 -0.85
C CYS A 39 -0.94 1.67 -1.51
N ASP A 40 -0.77 0.89 -2.57
CA ASP A 40 -1.88 0.23 -3.28
C ASP A 40 -2.56 -0.82 -2.41
N VAL A 41 -1.78 -1.65 -1.72
CA VAL A 41 -2.32 -2.61 -0.74
C VAL A 41 -3.05 -1.88 0.39
N TYR A 42 -2.48 -0.78 0.90
CA TYR A 42 -3.10 -0.02 1.98
C TYR A 42 -4.41 0.65 1.57
N GLN A 43 -4.46 1.34 0.42
CA GLN A 43 -5.68 1.98 -0.09
C GLN A 43 -6.77 0.96 -0.43
N GLN A 44 -6.40 -0.21 -0.97
CA GLN A 44 -7.35 -1.28 -1.21
C GLN A 44 -7.95 -1.79 0.11
N ALA A 45 -7.12 -2.04 1.12
CA ALA A 45 -7.58 -2.44 2.45
C ALA A 45 -8.48 -1.38 3.10
N GLN A 46 -8.20 -0.09 2.89
CA GLN A 46 -9.08 1.00 3.33
C GLN A 46 -10.45 0.96 2.62
N LYS A 47 -10.46 0.71 1.32
CA LYS A 47 -11.69 0.64 0.52
C LYS A 47 -12.57 -0.54 0.91
N GLU A 48 -11.96 -1.70 1.18
CA GLU A 48 -12.65 -2.93 1.53
C GLU A 48 -12.98 -3.04 3.03
N GLY A 49 -12.40 -2.16 3.85
CA GLY A 49 -12.50 -2.27 5.31
C GLY A 49 -11.78 -3.50 5.87
N ASP A 50 -10.75 -3.98 5.17
CA ASP A 50 -9.94 -5.14 5.58
C ASP A 50 -9.04 -4.76 6.77
N LEU A 51 -9.59 -4.96 7.97
CA LEU A 51 -8.91 -4.63 9.22
C LEU A 51 -7.61 -5.41 9.41
N GLU A 52 -7.54 -6.68 9.01
CA GLU A 52 -6.35 -7.50 9.24
C GLU A 52 -5.20 -7.02 8.36
N THR A 53 -5.47 -6.69 7.09
CA THR A 53 -4.45 -6.05 6.25
C THR A 53 -4.07 -4.67 6.80
N LEU A 54 -5.02 -3.84 7.24
CA LEU A 54 -4.71 -2.52 7.82
C LEU A 54 -3.82 -2.64 9.08
N LYS A 55 -4.07 -3.63 9.94
CA LYS A 55 -3.26 -3.91 11.13
C LYS A 55 -1.83 -4.29 10.78
N SER A 56 -1.62 -5.03 9.68
CA SER A 56 -0.29 -5.46 9.24
C SER A 56 0.67 -4.31 8.88
N PHE A 57 0.16 -3.09 8.67
CA PHE A 57 0.96 -1.88 8.44
C PHE A 57 1.42 -1.18 9.72
N VAL A 58 0.93 -1.61 10.88
CA VAL A 58 1.17 -0.97 12.18
C VAL A 58 1.92 -1.94 13.07
N ASP A 59 2.81 -1.41 13.92
CA ASP A 59 3.51 -2.22 14.91
C ASP A 59 2.51 -2.97 15.79
N GLN A 60 2.72 -4.28 15.95
CA GLN A 60 1.81 -5.18 16.66
C GLN A 60 1.55 -4.72 18.11
N VAL A 61 2.50 -4.02 18.73
CA VAL A 61 2.38 -3.48 20.10
C VAL A 61 1.14 -2.59 20.28
N TRP A 62 0.64 -1.95 19.21
CA TRP A 62 -0.58 -1.12 19.26
C TRP A 62 -1.87 -1.92 19.43
N PHE A 63 -1.84 -3.21 19.09
CA PHE A 63 -2.97 -4.13 19.19
C PHE A 63 -2.90 -5.04 20.41
N GLU A 64 -2.05 -4.70 21.37
CA GLU A 64 -1.90 -5.42 22.64
C GLU A 64 -2.58 -4.67 23.80
N GLY A 65 -3.09 -5.44 24.76
CA GLY A 65 -3.67 -4.92 25.99
C GLY A 65 -4.95 -4.09 25.81
N SER A 66 -5.20 -3.17 26.76
CA SER A 66 -6.48 -2.43 26.86
C SER A 66 -6.68 -1.37 25.77
N LYS A 67 -5.63 -0.98 25.05
CA LYS A 67 -5.69 0.04 23.98
C LYS A 67 -5.97 -0.55 22.59
N ALA A 68 -5.85 -1.86 22.42
CA ALA A 68 -5.99 -2.55 21.14
C ALA A 68 -7.27 -2.17 20.37
N LYS A 69 -8.43 -2.26 21.05
CA LYS A 69 -9.73 -1.91 20.46
C LYS A 69 -9.78 -0.46 19.95
N ARG A 70 -9.13 0.46 20.66
CA ARG A 70 -9.08 1.88 20.27
C ARG A 70 -8.21 2.08 19.02
N ALA A 71 -7.11 1.33 18.90
CA ALA A 71 -6.26 1.34 17.71
C ALA A 71 -7.01 0.78 16.48
N GLU A 72 -7.68 -0.36 16.62
CA GLU A 72 -8.51 -0.95 15.56
C GLU A 72 -9.63 -0.01 15.10
N GLN A 73 -10.34 0.62 16.05
CA GLN A 73 -11.37 1.61 15.75
C GLN A 73 -10.81 2.84 15.00
N ALA A 74 -9.59 3.28 15.34
CA ALA A 74 -8.95 4.39 14.65
C ALA A 74 -8.64 4.03 13.19
N LEU A 75 -8.14 2.80 12.93
CA LEU A 75 -7.91 2.29 11.57
C LEU A 75 -9.21 2.22 10.76
N LEU A 76 -10.26 1.59 11.32
CA LEU A 76 -11.55 1.48 10.67
C LEU A 76 -12.17 2.86 10.39
N LYS A 77 -12.01 3.82 11.29
CA LYS A 77 -12.50 5.19 11.08
C LYS A 77 -11.76 5.89 9.94
N LYS A 78 -10.45 5.66 9.78
CA LYS A 78 -9.66 6.20 8.66
C LYS A 78 -10.09 5.56 7.34
N ALA A 79 -10.26 4.22 7.33
CA ALA A 79 -10.77 3.46 6.19
C ALA A 79 -12.17 3.92 5.75
N ALA A 80 -13.12 4.05 6.68
CA ALA A 80 -14.48 4.51 6.38
C ALA A 80 -14.54 5.93 5.81
N ARG A 81 -13.64 6.83 6.24
CA ARG A 81 -13.54 8.19 5.66
C ARG A 81 -13.00 8.14 4.22
N PHE A 82 -12.03 7.26 3.97
CA PHE A 82 -11.50 7.05 2.63
C PHE A 82 -12.59 6.50 1.70
N GLU A 83 -13.22 5.38 2.09
CA GLU A 83 -14.30 4.74 1.35
C GLU A 83 -15.44 5.73 1.06
N GLN A 84 -15.91 6.45 2.08
CA GLN A 84 -17.01 7.41 1.90
C GLN A 84 -16.68 8.49 0.88
N ARG A 85 -15.44 9.02 0.89
CA ARG A 85 -15.01 10.04 -0.08
C ARG A 85 -14.97 9.47 -1.50
N VAL A 86 -14.41 8.27 -1.65
CA VAL A 86 -14.28 7.60 -2.95
C VAL A 86 -15.67 7.23 -3.51
N SER A 87 -16.54 6.66 -2.69
CA SER A 87 -17.89 6.26 -3.07
C SER A 87 -18.78 7.46 -3.41
N LYS A 88 -18.67 8.59 -2.68
CA LYS A 88 -19.38 9.83 -3.03
C LYS A 88 -18.95 10.43 -4.36
N ALA A 89 -17.71 10.24 -4.78
CA ALA A 89 -17.22 10.72 -6.06
C ALA A 89 -17.73 9.89 -7.25
N GLY A 90 -18.30 8.70 -6.99
CA GLY A 90 -18.84 7.77 -7.98
C GLY A 90 -17.75 6.94 -8.67
N ASN A 91 -16.80 7.62 -9.31
CA ASN A 91 -15.65 7.00 -9.97
C ASN A 91 -14.33 7.41 -9.30
N TYR A 92 -13.36 6.50 -9.31
CA TYR A 92 -11.99 6.74 -8.84
C TYR A 92 -11.01 6.32 -9.92
N ILE A 93 -10.59 7.28 -10.73
CA ILE A 93 -9.71 7.08 -11.87
C ILE A 93 -8.38 7.73 -11.52
N VAL A 94 -7.35 6.91 -11.29
CA VAL A 94 -5.99 7.40 -11.06
C VAL A 94 -5.45 7.99 -12.36
N ILE A 95 -5.07 9.26 -12.32
CA ILE A 95 -4.41 9.98 -13.42
C ILE A 95 -2.89 9.82 -13.32
N GLU A 96 -2.37 9.95 -12.11
CA GLU A 96 -0.94 9.89 -11.83
C GLU A 96 -0.73 9.23 -10.48
N LYS A 97 0.30 8.37 -10.40
CA LYS A 97 0.80 7.79 -9.16
C LYS A 97 2.32 7.76 -9.23
N ARG A 98 2.98 8.44 -8.29
CA ARG A 98 4.45 8.54 -8.28
C ARG A 98 4.97 8.80 -6.88
N LEU A 99 6.28 8.60 -6.71
CA LEU A 99 6.98 9.06 -5.52
C LEU A 99 7.25 10.57 -5.60
N SER A 100 7.19 11.22 -4.45
CA SER A 100 7.58 12.60 -4.25
C SER A 100 9.10 12.69 -4.24
N ASP A 101 9.65 13.63 -5.00
CA ASP A 101 11.07 13.99 -5.02
C ASP A 101 11.41 15.10 -4.00
N LYS A 102 10.42 15.54 -3.21
CA LYS A 102 10.53 16.68 -2.30
C LYS A 102 10.49 16.29 -0.82
N THR A 103 10.53 15.00 -0.50
CA THR A 103 10.56 14.52 0.89
C THR A 103 11.98 14.49 1.44
N GLN A 104 12.10 14.55 2.77
CA GLN A 104 13.36 14.28 3.45
C GLN A 104 13.75 12.80 3.27
N ASP A 105 15.03 12.46 3.42
CA ASP A 105 15.55 11.11 3.19
C ASP A 105 14.94 10.03 4.09
N ASN A 106 14.36 10.40 5.23
CA ASN A 106 13.67 9.50 6.16
C ASN A 106 12.16 9.38 5.91
N PHE A 107 11.65 10.02 4.84
CA PHE A 107 10.26 9.92 4.42
C PHE A 107 10.17 9.57 2.94
N ALA A 108 9.29 8.62 2.63
CA ALA A 108 8.83 8.36 1.27
C ALA A 108 7.35 8.76 1.17
N GLU A 109 6.98 9.53 0.16
CA GLU A 109 5.60 9.95 -0.07
C GLU A 109 5.16 9.50 -1.45
N VAL A 110 4.09 8.72 -1.51
CA VAL A 110 3.40 8.37 -2.74
C VAL A 110 2.31 9.41 -2.96
N LEU A 111 2.40 10.14 -4.06
CA LEU A 111 1.41 11.10 -4.51
C LEU A 111 0.49 10.43 -5.53
N ILE A 112 -0.83 10.56 -5.33
CA ILE A 112 -1.86 10.02 -6.20
C ILE A 112 -2.78 11.14 -6.62
N ASN A 113 -2.78 11.49 -7.91
CA ASN A 113 -3.76 12.39 -8.48
C ASN A 113 -4.86 11.55 -9.14
N TRP A 114 -6.11 11.85 -8.82
CA TRP A 114 -7.25 11.09 -9.33
C TRP A 114 -8.43 11.99 -9.69
N THR A 115 -9.31 11.48 -10.54
CA THR A 115 -10.55 12.13 -10.99
C THR A 115 -11.70 11.14 -10.94
N ASN A 116 -12.94 11.66 -11.02
CA ASN A 116 -14.13 10.85 -11.24
C ASN A 116 -14.57 10.82 -12.72
N GLY A 117 -13.80 11.43 -13.63
CA GLY A 117 -14.12 11.51 -15.07
C GLY A 117 -14.88 12.78 -15.47
N ASP A 118 -15.28 13.62 -14.49
CA ASP A 118 -15.87 14.95 -14.71
C ASP A 118 -14.86 16.06 -14.38
N LYS A 119 -15.32 17.29 -14.11
CA LYS A 119 -14.50 18.44 -13.67
C LYS A 119 -13.95 18.34 -12.25
N PHE A 120 -14.01 17.17 -11.61
CA PHE A 120 -13.48 16.95 -10.27
C PHE A 120 -12.13 16.23 -10.35
N SER A 121 -11.12 16.82 -9.71
CA SER A 121 -9.82 16.22 -9.48
C SER A 121 -9.42 16.40 -8.03
N SER A 122 -8.76 15.41 -7.46
CA SER A 122 -8.28 15.46 -6.09
C SER A 122 -6.97 14.71 -5.94
N ASN A 123 -6.31 14.94 -4.81
CA ASN A 123 -5.03 14.34 -4.49
C ASN A 123 -5.21 13.42 -3.28
N ASP A 124 -4.42 12.35 -3.28
CA ASP A 124 -4.35 11.34 -2.24
C ASP A 124 -2.90 10.87 -2.12
N GLY A 125 -2.64 9.98 -1.18
CA GLY A 125 -1.32 9.41 -1.04
C GLY A 125 -1.11 8.61 0.22
N CYS A 126 0.09 8.04 0.30
CA CYS A 126 0.60 7.39 1.50
C CYS A 126 1.95 8.00 1.83
N VAL A 127 2.18 8.26 3.11
CA VAL A 127 3.51 8.64 3.62
C VAL A 127 4.06 7.46 4.40
N PHE A 128 5.33 7.17 4.18
CA PHE A 128 6.11 6.18 4.92
C PHE A 128 7.26 6.88 5.59
N GLU A 129 7.57 6.44 6.81
CA GLU A 129 8.68 6.95 7.58
C GLU A 129 9.66 5.82 7.90
N LYS A 130 10.95 6.16 7.89
CA LYS A 130 12.01 5.26 8.33
C LYS A 130 11.87 5.03 9.84
N ILE A 131 11.88 3.78 10.26
CA ILE A 131 11.84 3.42 11.67
C ILE A 131 13.15 3.89 12.31
N LYS A 132 13.04 4.57 13.46
CA LYS A 132 14.20 5.12 14.15
C LYS A 132 15.24 4.04 14.42
N ASP A 133 16.50 4.34 14.14
CA ASP A 133 17.65 3.46 14.36
C ASP A 133 17.55 2.12 13.58
N SER A 134 16.85 2.10 12.45
CA SER A 134 16.64 0.94 11.58
C SER A 134 16.72 1.31 10.10
N GLU A 135 16.98 0.32 9.23
CA GLU A 135 16.88 0.44 7.76
C GLU A 135 15.46 0.13 7.23
N LEU A 136 14.52 -0.17 8.13
CA LEU A 136 13.16 -0.55 7.79
C LEU A 136 12.20 0.63 7.86
N TRP A 137 11.06 0.48 7.19
CA TRP A 137 10.07 1.56 7.02
C TRP A 137 8.68 1.14 7.48
N ARG A 138 7.85 2.12 7.81
CA ARG A 138 6.45 1.92 8.18
C ARG A 138 5.57 3.00 7.59
N ILE A 139 4.27 2.74 7.47
CA ILE A 139 3.33 3.80 7.10
C ILE A 139 3.24 4.84 8.23
N HIS A 140 3.19 6.11 7.85
CA HIS A 140 2.95 7.23 8.75
C HIS A 140 1.43 7.48 8.82
N LEU A 141 0.81 7.15 9.95
CA LEU A 141 -0.65 7.14 10.13
C LEU A 141 -1.25 8.46 10.60
#